data_AF-A0A378L3T0-F1
#
_entry.id   AF-A0A378L3T0-F1
#
_cell.length_a   1.000
_cell.length_b   1.000
_cell.length_c   1.000
_cell.angle_alpha   90.00
_cell.angle_beta   90.00
_cell.angle_gamma   90.00
#
_symmetry.space_group_name_H-M   'P 1'
#
loop_
_entity.id
_entity.type
_entity.pdbx_description
1 polymer ?
#
loop_
_entity_poly.entity_id
_entity_poly.type
_entity_poly.pdbx_seq_one_letter_code
_entity_poly.pdbx_strand_id
1 'polypeptide(L)'
;MKNLITENYIIWLNKYQKAHAKNLKGELIPALISDVNSAATLDQLILLFSDFPKPVPDESGHFYGPVALHEQITRWTIDLESIKSALSVSKDRLNKMLTNFEVHTPRRIDLEISAEMDDFDRTNEVVDFDTTKAGTSLQKSTSLIRFLLDVINAPKALLNIRILSLLKRINHPEFPTIVTFLTNLDEAPYPKNPREGEFAAIPARSIDHECCLHLLNNLAALNKSSDPHWDLGNGLLQLSLHIDRDLHFIDMDLQFEEISLDEDIPPKPNQDWCTLI
;
A
#
# COMPACT_ATOMS: atom_id res chain seq x y z
N MET A 1 11.36 -8.42 5.09
CA MET A 1 9.98 -7.85 5.02
C MET A 1 9.04 -8.57 5.98
N LYS A 2 8.63 -7.89 7.05
CA LYS A 2 7.66 -8.39 8.04
C LYS A 2 6.25 -8.40 7.43
N ASN A 3 5.50 -9.47 7.67
CA ASN A 3 4.13 -9.64 7.19
C ASN A 3 3.16 -8.98 8.19
N LEU A 4 2.71 -7.75 7.89
CA LEU A 4 1.92 -6.93 8.82
C LEU A 4 0.58 -7.54 9.20
N ILE A 5 -0.02 -8.34 8.31
CA ILE A 5 -1.20 -9.14 8.65
C ILE A 5 -0.84 -10.16 9.73
N THR A 6 0.24 -10.92 9.53
CA THR A 6 0.68 -11.92 10.51
C THR A 6 1.10 -11.31 11.83
N GLU A 7 1.74 -10.14 11.86
CA GLU A 7 2.09 -9.47 13.11
C GLU A 7 0.84 -9.18 13.96
N ASN A 8 -0.22 -8.67 13.34
CA ASN A 8 -1.47 -8.42 14.05
C ASN A 8 -2.13 -9.71 14.55
N TYR A 9 -2.08 -10.78 13.74
CA TYR A 9 -2.58 -12.09 14.15
C TYR A 9 -1.77 -12.66 15.32
N ILE A 10 -0.44 -12.56 15.26
CA ILE A 10 0.49 -13.01 16.30
C ILE A 10 0.31 -12.22 17.59
N ILE A 11 0.13 -10.90 17.53
CA ILE A 11 -0.17 -10.08 18.72
C ILE A 11 -1.46 -10.57 19.39
N TRP A 12 -2.50 -10.84 18.60
CA TRP A 12 -3.76 -11.35 19.12
C TRP A 12 -3.59 -12.76 19.72
N LEU A 13 -2.92 -13.67 19.02
CA LEU A 13 -2.63 -15.04 19.47
C LEU A 13 -1.82 -15.06 20.76
N ASN A 14 -0.81 -14.20 20.89
CA ASN A 14 -0.03 -14.06 22.13
C ASN A 14 -0.90 -13.57 23.30
N LYS A 15 -1.79 -12.59 23.08
CA LYS A 15 -2.73 -12.12 24.12
C LYS A 15 -3.68 -13.24 24.53
N TYR A 16 -4.20 -13.97 23.55
CA TYR A 16 -5.08 -15.11 23.78
C TYR A 16 -4.37 -16.22 24.58
N GLN A 17 -3.15 -16.59 24.18
CA GLN A 17 -2.33 -17.57 24.90
C GLN A 17 -2.13 -17.19 26.36
N LYS A 18 -1.76 -15.92 26.63
CA LYS A 18 -1.57 -15.40 27.99
C LYS A 18 -2.85 -15.49 28.82
N ALA A 19 -4.00 -15.16 28.24
CA ALA A 19 -5.29 -15.25 28.91
C ALA A 19 -5.73 -16.70 29.20
N HIS A 20 -5.23 -17.67 28.42
CA HIS A 20 -5.62 -19.08 28.50
C HIS A 20 -4.47 -20.04 28.86
N ALA A 21 -3.40 -19.53 29.49
CA ALA A 21 -2.17 -20.29 29.76
C ALA A 21 -2.35 -21.55 30.62
N LYS A 22 -3.44 -21.64 31.39
CA LYS A 22 -3.77 -22.80 32.26
C LYS A 22 -4.66 -23.85 31.57
N ASN A 23 -5.01 -23.64 30.30
CA ASN A 23 -5.87 -24.55 29.53
C ASN A 23 -5.01 -25.28 28.48
N LEU A 24 -5.24 -26.58 28.28
CA LEU A 24 -4.65 -27.40 27.21
C LEU A 24 -4.73 -26.72 25.83
N LYS A 25 -5.72 -25.84 25.62
CA LYS A 25 -5.89 -25.09 24.37
C LYS A 25 -4.88 -23.96 24.18
N GLY A 26 -4.30 -23.44 25.26
CA GLY A 26 -3.15 -22.54 25.20
C GLY A 26 -1.90 -23.21 24.64
N GLU A 27 -1.82 -24.55 24.68
CA GLU A 27 -0.68 -25.34 24.17
C GLU A 27 -0.66 -25.46 22.65
N LEU A 28 -1.80 -25.26 21.97
CA LEU A 28 -1.89 -25.25 20.50
C LEU A 28 -1.43 -23.92 19.88
N ILE A 29 -1.45 -22.83 20.66
CA ILE A 29 -1.17 -21.48 20.17
C ILE A 29 0.29 -21.29 19.74
N PRO A 30 1.31 -21.81 20.45
CA PRO A 30 2.71 -21.75 19.99
C PRO A 30 2.93 -22.31 18.59
N ALA A 31 2.34 -23.46 18.28
CA ALA A 31 2.44 -24.08 16.96
C ALA A 31 1.77 -23.19 15.89
N LEU A 32 0.54 -22.71 16.16
CA LEU A 32 -0.15 -21.80 15.25
C LEU A 32 0.63 -20.49 15.02
N ILE A 33 1.25 -19.91 16.07
CA ILE A 33 2.11 -18.71 15.92
C ILE A 33 3.30 -19.02 15.00
N SER A 34 3.93 -20.19 15.16
CA SER A 34 5.05 -20.62 14.30
C SER A 34 4.62 -20.75 12.84
N ASP A 35 3.46 -21.37 12.60
CA ASP A 35 2.93 -21.58 11.24
C ASP A 35 2.53 -20.25 10.59
N VAL A 36 1.87 -19.37 11.35
CA VAL A 36 1.49 -18.00 10.90
C VAL A 36 2.74 -17.19 10.56
N ASN A 37 3.82 -17.27 11.35
CA ASN A 37 5.09 -16.62 11.06
C ASN A 37 5.77 -17.16 9.79
N SER A 38 5.60 -18.44 9.52
CA SER A 38 6.23 -19.12 8.39
C SER A 38 5.49 -18.89 7.07
N ALA A 39 4.26 -18.37 7.12
CA ALA A 39 3.45 -18.11 5.94
C ALA A 39 3.97 -16.90 5.15
N ALA A 40 4.48 -17.18 3.95
CA ALA A 40 5.03 -16.21 3.02
C ALA A 40 4.02 -15.70 1.98
N THR A 41 2.85 -16.36 1.86
CA THR A 41 1.82 -15.99 0.88
C THR A 41 0.42 -15.95 1.48
N LEU A 42 -0.49 -15.24 0.81
CA LEU A 42 -1.90 -15.19 1.17
C LEU A 42 -2.53 -16.59 1.14
N ASP A 43 -2.22 -17.41 0.13
CA ASP A 43 -2.75 -18.77 0.00
C ASP A 43 -2.30 -19.69 1.13
N GLN A 44 -1.05 -19.56 1.59
CA GLN A 44 -0.55 -20.32 2.75
C GLN A 44 -1.32 -19.97 4.02
N LEU A 45 -1.63 -18.68 4.25
CA LEU A 45 -2.45 -18.26 5.39
C LEU A 45 -3.89 -18.77 5.30
N ILE A 46 -4.50 -18.74 4.11
CA ILE A 46 -5.85 -19.26 3.89
C ILE A 46 -5.88 -20.76 4.19
N LEU A 47 -4.91 -21.52 3.68
CA LEU A 47 -4.81 -22.97 3.90
C LEU A 47 -4.62 -23.27 5.38
N LEU A 48 -3.68 -22.59 6.04
CA LEU A 48 -3.40 -22.75 7.46
C LEU A 48 -4.65 -22.58 8.33
N PHE A 49 -5.43 -21.53 8.09
CA PHE A 49 -6.64 -21.29 8.89
C PHE A 49 -7.84 -22.15 8.48
N SER A 50 -7.89 -22.62 7.23
CA SER A 50 -8.93 -23.56 6.76
C SER A 50 -8.74 -24.95 7.36
N ASP A 51 -7.49 -25.37 7.51
CA ASP A 51 -7.11 -26.65 8.10
C ASP A 51 -7.11 -26.62 9.64
N PHE A 52 -7.30 -25.44 10.24
CA PHE A 52 -7.35 -25.32 11.69
C PHE A 52 -8.50 -26.15 12.27
N PRO A 53 -8.26 -26.99 13.30
CA PRO A 53 -9.28 -27.91 13.82
C PRO A 53 -10.58 -27.20 14.17
N LYS A 54 -11.71 -27.69 13.64
CA LYS A 54 -13.04 -27.18 13.99
C LYS A 54 -13.45 -27.70 15.37
N PRO A 55 -14.18 -26.91 16.17
CA PRO A 55 -14.67 -27.38 17.45
C PRO A 55 -15.68 -28.50 17.21
N VAL A 56 -15.42 -29.67 17.80
CA VAL A 56 -16.34 -30.81 17.75
C VAL A 56 -17.33 -30.66 18.91
N PRO A 57 -18.64 -30.66 18.65
CA PRO A 57 -19.63 -30.65 19.72
C PRO A 57 -19.54 -31.95 20.52
N ASP A 58 -19.78 -31.88 21.82
CA ASP A 58 -19.91 -33.07 22.66
C ASP A 58 -21.20 -33.85 22.35
N GLU A 59 -21.41 -34.96 23.07
CA GLU A 59 -22.63 -35.78 22.99
C GLU A 59 -23.92 -34.99 23.32
N SER A 60 -23.80 -33.82 23.98
CA SER A 60 -24.89 -32.91 24.33
C SER A 60 -25.07 -31.77 23.32
N GLY A 61 -24.29 -31.74 22.24
CA GLY A 61 -24.32 -30.67 21.23
C GLY A 61 -23.62 -29.37 21.66
N HIS A 62 -22.86 -29.39 22.75
CA HIS A 62 -22.11 -28.24 23.28
C HIS A 62 -20.70 -28.20 22.70
N PHE A 63 -20.30 -27.03 22.22
CA PHE A 63 -18.93 -26.82 21.75
C PHE A 63 -18.02 -26.53 22.94
N TYR A 64 -17.17 -27.49 23.31
CA TYR A 64 -16.11 -27.21 24.26
C TYR A 64 -14.96 -26.49 23.56
N GLY A 65 -14.83 -25.19 23.81
CA GLY A 65 -13.80 -24.32 23.22
C GLY A 65 -14.08 -22.87 23.57
N PRO A 66 -13.06 -21.99 23.65
CA PRO A 66 -13.32 -20.57 23.69
C PRO A 66 -13.82 -20.22 22.30
N VAL A 67 -15.14 -20.12 22.17
CA VAL A 67 -15.86 -19.76 20.95
C VAL A 67 -15.16 -18.59 20.24
N ALA A 68 -14.61 -17.66 21.01
CA ALA A 68 -13.79 -16.53 20.56
C ALA A 68 -12.57 -16.87 19.67
N LEU A 69 -11.86 -17.98 19.86
CA LEU A 69 -10.70 -18.33 19.01
C LEU A 69 -11.15 -18.79 17.63
N HIS A 70 -12.11 -19.70 17.57
CA HIS A 70 -12.61 -20.21 16.30
C HIS A 70 -13.37 -19.13 15.55
N GLU A 71 -14.14 -18.27 16.23
CA GLU A 71 -14.75 -17.09 15.64
C GLU A 71 -13.70 -16.14 15.05
N GLN A 72 -12.62 -15.88 15.78
CA GLN A 72 -11.56 -15.00 15.30
C GLN A 72 -10.82 -15.58 14.08
N ILE A 73 -10.48 -16.87 14.12
CA ILE A 73 -9.84 -17.56 12.98
C ILE A 73 -10.78 -17.57 11.77
N THR A 74 -12.06 -17.88 11.98
CA THR A 74 -13.08 -17.84 10.90
C THR A 74 -13.16 -16.45 10.28
N ARG A 75 -13.15 -15.39 11.10
CA ARG A 75 -13.13 -14.01 10.61
C ARG A 75 -11.89 -13.70 9.79
N TRP A 76 -10.71 -14.13 10.24
CA TRP A 76 -9.48 -13.97 9.46
C TRP A 76 -9.56 -14.73 8.13
N THR A 77 -10.06 -15.96 8.10
CA THR A 77 -10.26 -16.70 6.85
C THR A 77 -11.15 -15.94 5.87
N ILE A 78 -12.30 -15.41 6.34
CA ILE A 78 -13.22 -14.61 5.52
C ILE A 78 -12.52 -13.35 4.97
N ASP A 79 -11.74 -12.64 5.80
CA ASP A 79 -11.02 -11.44 5.36
C ASP A 79 -9.94 -11.78 4.31
N LEU A 80 -9.20 -12.88 4.49
CA LEU A 80 -8.18 -13.33 3.53
C LEU A 80 -8.79 -13.79 2.19
N GLU A 81 -9.90 -14.53 2.23
CA GLU A 81 -10.66 -14.90 1.03
C GLU A 81 -11.22 -13.66 0.32
N SER A 82 -11.68 -12.66 1.08
CA SER A 82 -12.15 -11.39 0.54
C SER A 82 -11.03 -10.63 -0.19
N ILE A 83 -9.79 -10.65 0.35
CA ILE A 83 -8.61 -10.08 -0.35
C ILE A 83 -8.39 -10.82 -1.67
N LYS A 84 -8.37 -12.17 -1.64
CA LYS A 84 -8.14 -12.99 -2.83
C LYS A 84 -9.18 -12.74 -3.92
N SER A 85 -10.46 -12.69 -3.56
CA SER A 85 -11.56 -12.41 -4.48
C SER A 85 -11.51 -10.98 -5.03
N ALA A 86 -11.24 -9.99 -4.19
CA ALA A 86 -11.21 -8.59 -4.62
C ALA A 86 -10.02 -8.26 -5.53
N LEU A 87 -8.90 -8.99 -5.39
CA LEU A 87 -7.67 -8.75 -6.14
C LEU A 87 -7.84 -8.93 -7.65
N SER A 88 -8.45 -10.02 -8.10
CA SER A 88 -8.66 -10.27 -9.54
C SER A 88 -9.54 -9.18 -10.16
N VAL A 89 -10.62 -8.83 -9.48
CA VAL A 89 -11.54 -7.75 -9.90
C VAL A 89 -10.80 -6.41 -9.99
N SER A 90 -9.97 -6.08 -9.00
CA SER A 90 -9.18 -4.84 -9.01
C SER A 90 -8.18 -4.81 -10.16
N LYS A 91 -7.44 -5.91 -10.40
CA LYS A 91 -6.48 -6.01 -11.50
C LYS A 91 -7.17 -5.82 -12.86
N ASP A 92 -8.26 -6.53 -13.09
CA ASP A 92 -9.02 -6.41 -14.34
C ASP A 92 -9.53 -5.00 -14.56
N ARG A 93 -10.01 -4.34 -13.50
CA ARG A 93 -10.51 -2.97 -13.57
C ARG A 93 -9.40 -1.98 -13.93
N LEU A 94 -8.26 -2.04 -13.23
CA LEU A 94 -7.12 -1.16 -13.48
C LEU A 94 -6.54 -1.37 -14.87
N ASN A 95 -6.37 -2.62 -15.31
CA ASN A 95 -5.88 -2.94 -16.66
C ASN A 95 -6.83 -2.41 -17.74
N LYS A 96 -8.14 -2.59 -17.60
CA LYS A 96 -9.14 -2.03 -18.55
C LYS A 96 -9.03 -0.51 -18.64
N MET A 97 -8.86 0.18 -17.51
CA MET A 97 -8.67 1.63 -17.51
C MET A 97 -7.37 2.04 -18.21
N LEU A 98 -6.28 1.33 -17.96
CA LEU A 98 -4.99 1.59 -18.60
C LEU A 98 -5.07 1.41 -20.12
N THR A 99 -5.67 0.32 -20.60
CA THR A 99 -5.89 0.08 -22.04
C THR A 99 -6.75 1.17 -22.68
N ASN A 100 -7.79 1.64 -21.97
CA ASN A 100 -8.62 2.73 -22.48
C ASN A 100 -7.82 4.02 -22.68
N PHE A 101 -6.86 4.33 -21.81
CA PHE A 101 -5.99 5.50 -21.95
C PHE A 101 -5.00 5.37 -23.12
N GLU A 102 -4.46 4.17 -23.36
CA GLU A 102 -3.54 3.92 -24.47
C GLU A 102 -4.23 4.03 -25.84
N VAL A 103 -5.47 3.55 -25.96
CA VAL A 103 -6.25 3.63 -27.22
C VAL A 103 -6.60 5.09 -27.59
N HIS A 104 -6.76 5.96 -26.59
CA HIS A 104 -7.19 7.36 -26.80
C HIS A 104 -6.02 8.34 -26.82
N THR A 105 -4.78 7.88 -26.69
CA THR A 105 -3.61 8.72 -26.93
C THR A 105 -3.37 8.72 -28.45
N PRO A 106 -3.70 9.81 -29.18
CA PRO A 106 -3.37 9.87 -30.60
C PRO A 106 -1.87 9.62 -30.73
N ARG A 107 -1.48 8.61 -31.50
CA ARG A 107 -0.09 8.43 -31.93
C ARG A 107 0.35 9.81 -32.42
N ARG A 108 1.19 10.51 -31.66
CA ARG A 108 1.97 11.60 -32.20
C ARG A 108 2.68 10.95 -33.37
N ILE A 109 2.24 11.32 -34.57
CA ILE A 109 3.02 11.07 -35.78
C ILE A 109 4.37 11.64 -35.41
N ASP A 110 5.36 10.76 -35.35
CA ASP A 110 6.77 11.15 -35.35
C ASP A 110 6.92 11.95 -36.64
N LEU A 111 6.70 13.26 -36.54
CA LEU A 111 7.20 14.22 -37.50
C LEU A 111 8.71 14.12 -37.32
N GLU A 112 9.30 13.15 -38.02
CA GLU A 112 10.63 13.27 -38.55
C GLU A 112 10.70 14.66 -39.17
N ILE A 113 11.27 15.59 -38.40
CA ILE A 113 11.69 16.88 -38.90
C ILE A 113 12.82 16.55 -39.85
N SER A 114 12.46 16.29 -41.10
CA SER A 114 13.32 16.47 -42.25
C SER A 114 13.82 17.89 -42.16
N ALA A 115 15.10 18.04 -41.84
CA ALA A 115 15.78 19.31 -41.89
C ALA A 115 15.82 19.78 -43.35
N GLU A 116 14.83 20.58 -43.75
CA GLU A 116 14.98 21.50 -44.86
C GLU A 116 14.71 22.92 -44.35
N MET A 117 15.81 23.68 -44.36
CA MET A 117 15.83 25.13 -44.30
C MET A 117 14.93 25.68 -45.40
N ASP A 118 14.02 26.59 -45.05
CA ASP A 118 13.99 27.91 -45.68
C ASP A 118 13.06 28.87 -44.91
N ASP A 119 13.67 30.00 -44.55
CA ASP A 119 13.15 31.35 -44.40
C ASP A 119 11.61 31.51 -44.50
N PHE A 120 10.89 31.53 -43.36
CA PHE A 120 9.56 32.11 -43.34
C PHE A 120 9.15 32.71 -41.98
N ASP A 121 8.61 33.91 -42.10
CA ASP A 121 8.13 34.87 -41.11
C ASP A 121 7.30 34.24 -39.97
N ARG A 122 7.77 34.39 -38.71
CA ARG A 122 7.03 33.94 -37.52
C ARG A 122 5.95 34.95 -37.15
N THR A 123 4.76 34.79 -37.74
CA THR A 123 3.52 35.20 -37.08
C THR A 123 3.25 34.28 -35.89
N ASN A 124 3.02 34.88 -34.72
CA ASN A 124 2.54 34.23 -33.49
C ASN A 124 1.28 33.41 -33.77
N GLU A 125 1.43 32.10 -33.99
CA GLU A 125 0.34 31.15 -33.80
C GLU A 125 0.18 30.88 -32.31
N VAL A 126 -0.97 31.30 -31.80
CA VAL A 126 -1.51 30.95 -30.50
C VAL A 126 -1.70 29.43 -30.49
N VAL A 127 -0.72 28.71 -29.95
CA VAL A 127 -0.86 27.28 -29.68
C VAL A 127 -1.96 27.12 -28.65
N ASP A 128 -3.00 26.43 -29.09
CA ASP A 128 -4.26 26.14 -28.42
C ASP A 128 -4.02 25.63 -26.98
N PHE A 129 -4.39 26.46 -25.99
CA PHE A 129 -4.13 26.23 -24.57
C PHE A 129 -4.84 24.98 -24.04
N ASP A 130 -5.90 24.52 -24.71
CA ASP A 130 -6.74 23.41 -24.26
C ASP A 130 -6.09 22.02 -24.46
N THR A 131 -5.21 21.85 -25.46
CA THR A 131 -4.59 20.54 -25.74
C THR A 131 -3.56 20.15 -24.67
N THR A 132 -2.95 21.13 -24.01
CA THR A 132 -1.92 20.89 -22.99
C THR A 132 -2.52 20.42 -21.66
N LYS A 133 -3.64 21.00 -21.23
CA LYS A 133 -4.31 20.61 -19.98
C LYS A 133 -4.89 19.19 -20.05
N ALA A 134 -5.55 18.84 -21.17
CA ALA A 134 -6.06 17.49 -21.39
C ALA A 134 -4.94 16.43 -21.42
N GLY A 135 -3.81 16.73 -22.06
CA GLY A 135 -2.63 15.85 -22.08
C GLY A 135 -2.06 15.58 -20.69
N THR A 136 -2.02 16.59 -19.82
CA THR A 136 -1.52 16.43 -18.44
C THR A 136 -2.44 15.59 -17.55
N SER A 137 -3.77 15.73 -17.66
CA SER A 137 -4.72 14.95 -16.84
C SER A 137 -4.74 13.46 -17.22
N LEU A 138 -4.62 13.15 -18.51
CA LEU A 138 -4.50 11.77 -19.01
C LEU A 138 -3.21 11.10 -18.52
N GLN A 139 -2.09 11.83 -18.56
CA GLN A 139 -0.81 11.35 -18.04
C GLN A 139 -0.90 11.09 -16.52
N LYS A 140 -1.43 12.03 -15.74
CA LYS A 140 -1.64 11.86 -14.29
C LYS A 140 -2.53 10.63 -13.99
N SER A 141 -3.59 10.43 -14.76
CA SER A 141 -4.48 9.25 -14.63
C SER A 141 -3.70 7.96 -14.88
N THR A 142 -2.94 7.93 -15.96
CA THR A 142 -2.13 6.77 -16.36
C THR A 142 -1.11 6.41 -15.29
N SER A 143 -0.40 7.41 -14.76
CA SER A 143 0.58 7.23 -13.69
C SER A 143 -0.04 6.72 -12.39
N LEU A 144 -1.20 7.26 -11.98
CA LEU A 144 -1.92 6.75 -10.81
C LEU A 144 -2.33 5.27 -10.99
N ILE A 145 -2.88 4.91 -12.15
CA ILE A 145 -3.31 3.52 -12.41
C ILE A 145 -2.12 2.56 -12.43
N ARG A 146 -0.99 2.94 -13.05
CA ARG A 146 0.24 2.14 -13.04
C ARG A 146 0.79 1.95 -11.63
N PHE A 147 0.87 3.03 -10.85
CA PHE A 147 1.27 2.95 -9.45
C PHE A 147 0.39 2.00 -8.64
N LEU A 148 -0.95 2.11 -8.76
CA LEU A 148 -1.87 1.21 -8.07
C LEU A 148 -1.69 -0.26 -8.48
N LEU A 149 -1.45 -0.53 -9.76
CA LEU A 149 -1.12 -1.87 -10.26
C LEU A 149 0.19 -2.39 -9.65
N ASP A 150 1.23 -1.58 -9.62
CA ASP A 150 2.52 -1.94 -9.05
C ASP A 150 2.38 -2.30 -7.56
N VAL A 151 1.65 -1.48 -6.80
CA VAL A 151 1.38 -1.73 -5.37
C VAL A 151 0.65 -3.05 -5.16
N ILE A 152 -0.43 -3.34 -5.90
CA ILE A 152 -1.19 -4.59 -5.67
C ILE A 152 -0.52 -5.84 -6.27
N ASN A 153 0.42 -5.67 -7.20
CA ASN A 153 1.18 -6.77 -7.80
C ASN A 153 2.46 -7.09 -7.03
N ALA A 154 2.90 -6.21 -6.12
CA ALA A 154 4.08 -6.49 -5.32
C ALA A 154 3.89 -7.79 -4.50
N PRO A 155 4.87 -8.72 -4.48
CA PRO A 155 4.70 -10.07 -3.94
C PRO A 155 4.16 -10.15 -2.50
N LYS A 156 4.40 -9.11 -1.69
CA LYS A 156 4.05 -9.05 -0.27
C LYS A 156 2.95 -8.04 0.04
N ALA A 157 2.40 -7.34 -0.95
CA ALA A 157 1.33 -6.37 -0.73
C ALA A 157 0.07 -7.01 -0.16
N LEU A 158 -0.23 -8.25 -0.58
CA LEU A 158 -1.38 -9.03 -0.09
C LEU A 158 -1.28 -9.39 1.40
N LEU A 159 -0.10 -9.22 1.98
CA LEU A 159 0.19 -9.46 3.39
C LEU A 159 0.25 -8.15 4.20
N ASN A 160 -0.13 -7.03 3.60
CA ASN A 160 -0.26 -5.75 4.29
C ASN A 160 -1.68 -5.59 4.86
N ILE A 161 -1.81 -5.18 6.12
CA ILE A 161 -3.11 -4.99 6.80
C ILE A 161 -4.05 -4.01 6.08
N ARG A 162 -3.51 -3.12 5.24
CA ARG A 162 -4.28 -2.10 4.50
C ARG A 162 -4.80 -2.58 3.14
N ILE A 163 -4.34 -3.73 2.64
CA ILE A 163 -4.61 -4.16 1.26
C ILE A 163 -6.11 -4.34 0.99
N LEU A 164 -6.86 -4.93 1.92
CA LEU A 164 -8.30 -5.13 1.73
C LEU A 164 -9.04 -3.80 1.55
N SER A 165 -8.66 -2.79 2.34
CA SER A 165 -9.23 -1.44 2.22
C SER A 165 -8.86 -0.79 0.90
N LEU A 166 -7.62 -0.95 0.43
CA LEU A 166 -7.20 -0.46 -0.89
C LEU A 166 -8.01 -1.11 -2.01
N LEU A 167 -8.14 -2.44 -2.00
CA LEU A 167 -8.93 -3.18 -3.00
C LEU A 167 -10.40 -2.75 -2.99
N LYS A 168 -10.99 -2.50 -1.82
CA LYS A 168 -12.35 -1.95 -1.69
C LYS A 168 -12.47 -0.55 -2.33
N ARG A 169 -11.46 0.31 -2.20
CA ARG A 169 -11.43 1.64 -2.85
C ARG A 169 -11.32 1.53 -4.36
N ILE A 170 -10.44 0.66 -4.87
CA ILE A 170 -10.30 0.40 -6.32
C ILE A 170 -11.59 -0.18 -6.90
N ASN A 171 -12.26 -1.08 -6.16
CA ASN A 171 -13.50 -1.70 -6.59
C ASN A 171 -14.74 -0.82 -6.36
N HIS A 172 -14.59 0.38 -5.78
CA HIS A 172 -15.71 1.29 -5.55
C HIS A 172 -16.36 1.71 -6.88
N PRO A 173 -17.70 1.83 -6.98
CA PRO A 173 -18.35 2.22 -8.24
C PRO A 173 -17.82 3.54 -8.81
N GLU A 174 -17.57 4.52 -7.95
CA GLU A 174 -17.08 5.86 -8.31
C GLU A 174 -15.57 5.93 -8.56
N PHE A 175 -14.84 4.81 -8.56
CA PHE A 175 -13.39 4.81 -8.77
C PHE A 175 -12.92 5.62 -10.01
N PRO A 176 -13.55 5.49 -11.21
CA PRO A 176 -13.20 6.32 -12.36
C PRO A 176 -13.42 7.83 -12.11
N THR A 177 -14.51 8.19 -11.42
CA THR A 177 -14.81 9.58 -11.07
C THR A 177 -13.77 10.12 -10.09
N ILE A 178 -13.34 9.32 -9.12
CA ILE A 178 -12.26 9.67 -8.17
C ILE A 178 -10.96 9.92 -8.90
N VAL A 179 -10.58 9.06 -9.86
CA VAL A 179 -9.36 9.25 -10.67
C VAL A 179 -9.43 10.58 -11.41
N THR A 180 -10.53 10.83 -12.15
CA THR A 180 -10.73 12.09 -12.88
C THR A 180 -10.72 13.31 -11.95
N PHE A 181 -11.35 13.20 -10.77
CA PHE A 181 -11.35 14.25 -9.76
C PHE A 181 -9.92 14.57 -9.32
N LEU A 182 -9.14 13.57 -8.92
CA LEU A 182 -7.76 13.74 -8.45
C LEU A 182 -6.88 14.38 -9.52
N THR A 183 -6.99 13.96 -10.78
CA THR A 183 -6.09 14.43 -11.86
C THR A 183 -6.43 15.82 -12.38
N ASN A 184 -7.65 16.30 -12.11
CA ASN A 184 -8.10 17.64 -12.46
C ASN A 184 -7.90 18.68 -11.34
N LEU A 185 -7.38 18.27 -10.18
CA LEU A 185 -7.01 19.20 -9.12
C LEU A 185 -5.92 20.17 -9.59
N ASP A 186 -6.06 21.43 -9.19
CA ASP A 186 -5.03 22.44 -9.42
C ASP A 186 -3.74 22.05 -8.71
N GLU A 187 -2.61 22.38 -9.35
CA GLU A 187 -1.29 22.06 -8.81
C GLU A 187 -1.02 22.93 -7.58
N ALA A 188 -0.84 22.29 -6.43
CA ALA A 188 -0.47 22.96 -5.20
C ALA A 188 1.05 23.07 -5.10
N PRO A 189 1.58 24.16 -4.51
CA PRO A 189 3.00 24.28 -4.25
C PRO A 189 3.45 23.16 -3.31
N TYR A 190 4.61 22.56 -3.60
CA TYR A 190 5.20 21.58 -2.71
C TYR A 190 5.72 22.23 -1.42
N PRO A 191 5.56 21.59 -0.25
CA PRO A 191 6.14 22.07 0.99
C PRO A 191 7.67 22.18 0.87
N LYS A 192 8.24 23.34 1.22
CA LYS A 192 9.70 23.55 1.15
C LYS A 192 10.48 22.82 2.24
N ASN A 193 9.85 22.63 3.41
CA ASN A 193 10.44 22.00 4.59
C ASN A 193 9.41 21.03 5.19
N PRO A 194 9.09 19.92 4.50
CA PRO A 194 8.16 18.94 5.02
C PRO A 194 8.70 18.32 6.31
N ARG A 195 7.82 17.99 7.26
CA ARG A 195 8.27 17.35 8.50
C ARG A 195 8.62 15.89 8.23
N GLU A 196 9.60 15.38 8.96
CA GLU A 196 9.91 13.95 8.92
C GLU A 196 8.67 13.12 9.27
N GLY A 197 8.41 12.08 8.47
CA GLY A 197 7.22 11.24 8.58
C GLY A 197 6.00 11.70 7.77
N GLU A 198 5.99 12.92 7.23
CA GLU A 198 4.96 13.37 6.28
C GLU A 198 5.19 12.77 4.88
N PHE A 199 4.11 12.57 4.10
CA PHE A 199 4.24 12.10 2.71
C PHE A 199 5.06 13.04 1.85
N ALA A 200 5.00 14.35 2.10
CA ALA A 200 5.79 15.34 1.38
C ALA A 200 7.31 15.23 1.64
N ALA A 201 7.74 14.54 2.70
CA ALA A 201 9.15 14.27 2.99
C ALA A 201 9.65 12.98 2.33
N ILE A 202 8.77 12.19 1.70
CA ILE A 202 9.14 10.92 1.09
C ILE A 202 9.77 11.18 -0.28
N PRO A 203 11.00 10.71 -0.55
CA PRO A 203 11.59 10.82 -1.87
C PRO A 203 10.84 9.92 -2.86
N ALA A 204 10.57 10.46 -4.05
CA ALA A 204 9.99 9.68 -5.13
C ALA A 204 10.95 8.56 -5.57
N ARG A 205 10.38 7.42 -5.97
CA ARG A 205 11.12 6.22 -6.43
C ARG A 205 10.93 5.94 -7.91
N SER A 206 9.85 6.46 -8.47
CA SER A 206 9.50 6.40 -9.88
C SER A 206 8.66 7.63 -10.21
N ILE A 207 8.50 7.91 -11.50
CA ILE A 207 7.64 8.98 -12.01
C ILE A 207 6.18 8.76 -11.57
N ASP A 208 5.73 7.52 -11.53
CA ASP A 208 4.36 7.18 -11.12
C ASP A 208 4.14 7.37 -9.61
N HIS A 209 5.15 7.04 -8.79
CA HIS A 209 5.14 7.33 -7.35
C HIS A 209 5.17 8.84 -7.08
N GLU A 210 6.03 9.59 -7.79
CA GLU A 210 6.08 11.06 -7.73
C GLU A 210 4.71 11.66 -8.04
N CYS A 211 4.09 11.24 -9.14
CA CYS A 211 2.75 11.69 -9.51
C CYS A 211 1.73 11.45 -8.38
N CYS A 212 1.78 10.31 -7.70
CA CYS A 212 0.86 10.03 -6.59
C CYS A 212 1.10 10.93 -5.37
N LEU A 213 2.36 11.26 -5.06
CA LEU A 213 2.70 12.25 -4.03
C LEU A 213 2.17 13.64 -4.41
N HIS A 214 2.28 14.03 -5.68
CA HIS A 214 1.76 15.30 -6.21
C HIS A 214 0.23 15.37 -6.06
N LEU A 215 -0.47 14.31 -6.47
CA LEU A 215 -1.92 14.22 -6.34
C LEU A 215 -2.36 14.31 -4.87
N LEU A 216 -1.63 13.68 -3.94
CA LEU A 216 -1.94 13.77 -2.51
C LEU A 216 -1.70 15.18 -1.96
N ASN A 217 -0.63 15.86 -2.39
CA ASN A 217 -0.36 17.25 -2.02
C ASN A 217 -1.47 18.19 -2.51
N ASN A 218 -1.86 18.07 -3.78
CA ASN A 218 -2.95 18.85 -4.37
C ASN A 218 -4.27 18.61 -3.64
N LEU A 219 -4.55 17.36 -3.29
CA LEU A 219 -5.74 17.01 -2.52
C LEU A 219 -5.71 17.58 -1.10
N ALA A 220 -4.57 17.55 -0.41
CA ALA A 220 -4.41 18.12 0.91
C ALA A 220 -4.61 19.65 0.91
N ALA A 221 -4.21 20.33 -0.16
CA ALA A 221 -4.35 21.78 -0.32
C ALA A 221 -5.83 22.23 -0.44
N LEU A 222 -6.74 21.36 -0.87
CA LEU A 222 -8.17 21.67 -0.93
C LEU A 222 -8.84 21.83 0.45
N ASN A 223 -8.15 21.47 1.54
CA ASN A 223 -8.54 21.63 2.96
C ASN A 223 -10.05 21.57 3.27
N LYS A 224 -10.55 20.39 3.67
CA LYS A 224 -11.96 20.16 4.07
C LYS A 224 -12.98 20.54 3.00
N SER A 225 -12.73 20.11 1.76
CA SER A 225 -13.76 20.14 0.73
C SER A 225 -14.98 19.33 1.20
N SER A 226 -16.19 19.86 0.98
CA SER A 226 -17.44 19.09 1.15
C SER A 226 -17.65 18.06 0.03
N ASP A 227 -16.71 17.95 -0.91
CA ASP A 227 -16.78 17.01 -2.02
C ASP A 227 -16.57 15.57 -1.52
N PRO A 228 -17.53 14.66 -1.71
CA PRO A 228 -17.40 13.26 -1.28
C PRO A 228 -16.22 12.53 -1.93
N HIS A 229 -15.75 12.96 -3.10
CA HIS A 229 -14.57 12.38 -3.76
C HIS A 229 -13.27 12.72 -3.02
N TRP A 230 -13.26 13.76 -2.18
CA TRP A 230 -12.09 14.13 -1.39
C TRP A 230 -11.71 13.01 -0.42
N ASP A 231 -12.67 12.53 0.38
CA ASP A 231 -12.42 11.46 1.36
C ASP A 231 -12.04 10.14 0.67
N LEU A 232 -12.69 9.82 -0.44
CA LEU A 232 -12.42 8.60 -1.20
C LEU A 232 -11.04 8.64 -1.86
N GLY A 233 -10.70 9.76 -2.51
CA GLY A 233 -9.40 9.99 -3.12
C GLY A 233 -8.26 10.03 -2.10
N ASN A 234 -8.49 10.67 -0.94
CA ASN A 234 -7.50 10.74 0.13
C ASN A 234 -7.24 9.35 0.71
N GLY A 235 -8.32 8.59 0.98
CA GLY A 235 -8.20 7.21 1.41
C GLY A 235 -7.45 6.33 0.39
N LEU A 236 -7.75 6.46 -0.89
CA LEU A 236 -7.08 5.72 -1.96
C LEU A 236 -5.56 5.99 -1.96
N LEU A 237 -5.16 7.26 -2.03
CA LEU A 237 -3.75 7.67 -2.12
C LEU A 237 -2.97 7.35 -0.83
N GLN A 238 -3.52 7.64 0.34
CA GLN A 238 -2.84 7.34 1.60
C GLN A 238 -2.66 5.83 1.81
N LEU A 239 -3.68 5.02 1.49
CA LEU A 239 -3.58 3.56 1.61
C LEU A 239 -2.51 3.00 0.67
N SER A 240 -2.49 3.40 -0.59
CA SER A 240 -1.52 2.91 -1.57
C SER A 240 -0.10 3.33 -1.22
N LEU A 241 0.13 4.62 -0.88
CA LEU A 241 1.45 5.13 -0.49
C LEU A 241 1.94 4.52 0.84
N HIS A 242 1.05 4.25 1.80
CA HIS A 242 1.44 3.53 3.02
C HIS A 242 1.86 2.10 2.74
N ILE A 243 1.10 1.35 1.92
CA ILE A 243 1.47 -0.02 1.55
C ILE A 243 2.82 -0.02 0.84
N ASP A 244 2.97 0.86 -0.15
CA ASP A 244 4.20 1.03 -0.91
C ASP A 244 5.41 1.38 -0.02
N ARG A 245 5.25 2.31 0.92
CA ARG A 245 6.26 2.62 1.93
C ARG A 245 6.59 1.40 2.80
N ASP A 246 5.59 0.70 3.32
CA ASP A 246 5.80 -0.46 4.18
C ASP A 246 6.54 -1.59 3.43
N LEU A 247 6.32 -1.74 2.12
CA LEU A 247 7.05 -2.69 1.29
C LEU A 247 8.53 -2.33 1.17
N HIS A 248 8.88 -1.06 1.03
CA HIS A 248 10.26 -0.62 0.78
C HIS A 248 11.05 -0.26 2.03
N PHE A 249 10.38 0.15 3.13
CA PHE A 249 11.04 0.50 4.38
C PHE A 249 11.80 -0.68 4.98
N ILE A 250 11.25 -1.89 4.81
CA ILE A 250 11.82 -3.09 5.44
C ILE A 250 13.05 -3.62 4.68
N ASP A 251 13.26 -3.18 3.43
CA ASP A 251 14.47 -3.52 2.69
C ASP A 251 15.67 -2.68 3.15
N MET A 252 15.44 -1.52 3.80
CA MET A 252 16.51 -0.69 4.37
C MET A 252 16.97 -1.18 5.76
N ASP A 253 16.04 -1.62 6.63
CA ASP A 253 16.40 -2.15 7.95
C ASP A 253 17.25 -3.43 7.86
N LEU A 254 17.04 -4.25 6.84
CA LEU A 254 17.83 -5.47 6.60
C LEU A 254 19.27 -5.19 6.14
N GLN A 255 19.58 -3.97 5.66
CA GLN A 255 20.96 -3.59 5.31
C GLN A 255 21.76 -3.09 6.52
N PHE A 256 21.11 -2.74 7.63
CA PHE A 256 21.79 -2.32 8.85
C PHE A 256 22.15 -3.47 9.81
N GLU A 257 21.58 -4.66 9.62
CA GLU A 257 21.88 -5.86 10.44
C GLU A 257 23.14 -6.63 10.01
N GLU A 258 23.86 -6.18 8.96
CA GLU A 258 25.14 -6.77 8.54
C GLU A 258 26.36 -5.91 8.91
N ILE A 259 26.27 -5.09 9.97
CA ILE A 259 27.46 -4.57 10.65
C ILE A 259 28.01 -5.71 11.51
N SER A 260 28.99 -6.42 10.96
CA SER A 260 29.82 -7.40 11.65
C SER A 260 30.22 -6.89 13.04
N LEU A 261 29.86 -7.67 14.08
CA LEU A 261 30.32 -7.46 15.46
C LEU A 261 31.79 -7.89 15.67
N ASP A 262 32.56 -8.11 14.61
CA ASP A 262 33.99 -8.49 14.68
C ASP A 262 34.96 -7.28 14.65
N GLU A 263 34.47 -6.04 14.72
CA GLU A 263 35.39 -4.92 15.03
C GLU A 263 35.60 -4.83 16.54
N ASP A 264 36.77 -5.32 16.97
CA ASP A 264 37.39 -5.14 18.27
C ASP A 264 36.97 -3.84 18.94
N ILE A 265 36.06 -3.92 19.90
CA ILE A 265 35.73 -2.80 20.78
C ILE A 265 37.02 -2.47 21.54
N PRO A 266 37.68 -1.32 21.28
CA PRO A 266 38.84 -0.95 22.08
C PRO A 266 38.37 -0.81 23.53
N PRO A 267 39.10 -1.36 24.52
CA PRO A 267 38.73 -1.23 25.92
C PRO A 267 38.67 0.26 26.26
N LYS A 268 37.46 0.76 26.56
CA LYS A 268 37.27 2.14 26.98
C LYS A 268 38.11 2.39 28.24
N PRO A 269 38.93 3.44 28.30
CA PRO A 269 39.56 3.83 29.54
C PRO A 269 38.48 4.34 30.50
N ASN A 270 38.49 3.79 31.72
CA ASN A 270 37.88 4.40 32.90
C ASN A 270 38.29 5.88 32.97
N GLN A 271 37.33 6.80 33.06
CA GLN A 271 37.52 8.08 33.76
C GLN A 271 36.21 8.88 33.83
N ASP A 272 35.63 8.92 35.03
CA ASP A 272 35.29 10.12 35.81
C ASP A 272 34.70 11.35 35.11
N TRP A 273 33.45 11.28 34.66
CA TRP A 273 32.64 12.49 34.44
C TRP A 273 31.30 12.37 35.13
N CYS A 274 31.25 12.86 36.38
CA CYS A 274 30.16 13.64 36.98
C CYS A 274 30.36 13.73 38.50
N THR A 275 31.10 14.75 38.95
CA THR A 275 30.89 15.31 40.28
C THR A 275 29.96 16.52 40.11
N LEU A 276 28.81 16.46 40.77
CA LEU A 276 27.85 17.55 40.89
C LEU A 276 28.51 18.74 41.60
N ILE A 277 28.30 19.95 41.09
CA ILE A 277 28.37 21.21 41.83
C ILE A 277 26.98 21.83 41.80
#